data_AF-C7RJW0-F1
#
_entry.id   AF-C7RJW0-F1
#
_cell.length_a   1.000
_cell.length_b   1.000
_cell.length_c   1.000
_cell.angle_alpha   90.00
_cell.angle_beta   90.00
_cell.angle_gamma   90.00
#
_symmetry.space_group_name_H-M   'P 1'
#
loop_
_entity.id
_entity.type
_entity.pdbx_description
1 polymer ?
#
loop_
_entity_poly.entity_id
_entity_poly.type
_entity_poly.pdbx_seq_one_letter_code
_entity_poly.pdbx_strand_id
1 'polypeptide(L)' 'MDSRKEKILSILAEGEKPTAEIYEHMGVSKVYVYRLLNDLLVDGQVVQRKDGRHAHWSLSSAAH' A
#
# COMPACT_ATOMS: atom_id res chain seq x y z
N MET A 1 0.87 -9.70 13.01
CA MET A 1 0.23 -8.54 12.38
C MET A 1 -0.86 -9.09 11.44
N ASP A 2 -1.72 -8.28 10.84
CA ASP A 2 -2.67 -8.78 9.83
C ASP A 2 -1.88 -9.26 8.60
N SER A 3 -1.98 -10.54 8.26
CA SER A 3 -1.20 -11.16 7.17
C SER A 3 -1.38 -10.46 5.81
N ARG A 4 -2.50 -9.74 5.62
CA ARG A 4 -2.75 -8.96 4.40
C ARG A 4 -2.00 -7.63 4.40
N LYS A 5 -1.90 -6.95 5.55
CA LYS A 5 -1.10 -5.74 5.71
C LYS A 5 0.39 -6.03 5.51
N GLU A 6 0.89 -7.11 6.11
CA GLU A 6 2.27 -7.58 5.93
C GLU A 6 2.60 -7.81 4.44
N LYS A 7 1.70 -8.47 3.71
CA LYS A 7 1.88 -8.69 2.26
C LYS A 7 1.98 -7.39 1.47
N ILE A 8 1.16 -6.37 1.79
CA ILE A 8 1.26 -5.05 1.13
C ILE A 8 2.62 -4.41 1.43
N LEU A 9 3.09 -4.47 2.68
CA LEU A 9 4.39 -3.93 3.04
C LEU A 9 5.53 -4.65 2.31
N SER A 10 5.46 -5.97 2.14
CA SER A 10 6.42 -6.73 1.34
C SER A 10 6.42 -6.32 -0.13
N ILE A 11 5.25 -6.07 -0.73
CA ILE A 11 5.16 -5.55 -2.12
C ILE A 11 5.82 -4.18 -2.23
N LEU A 12 5.59 -3.30 -1.24
CA LEU A 12 6.14 -1.94 -1.23
C LEU A 12 7.63 -1.88 -0.85
N ALA A 13 8.18 -2.95 -0.27
CA ALA A 13 9.62 -3.07 -0.02
C ALA A 13 10.43 -3.17 -1.33
N GLU A 14 9.80 -3.58 -2.44
CA GLU A 14 10.41 -3.60 -3.78
C GLU A 14 10.47 -2.21 -4.44
N GLY A 15 9.73 -1.23 -3.90
CA GLY A 15 9.70 0.14 -4.40
C GLY A 15 8.31 0.78 -4.39
N GLU A 16 8.22 1.99 -4.92
CA GLU A 16 6.94 2.68 -5.07
C GLU A 16 6.05 1.96 -6.10
N LYS A 17 4.80 1.67 -5.73
CA LYS A 17 3.84 0.95 -6.58
C LYS A 17 2.51 1.70 -6.70
N PRO A 18 1.87 1.74 -7.88
CA PRO A 18 0.52 2.24 -8.02
C PRO A 18 -0.49 1.27 -7.39
N THR A 19 -1.64 1.80 -6.97
CA THR A 19 -2.71 0.98 -6.35
C THR A 19 -3.15 -0.21 -7.23
N ALA A 20 -3.11 -0.05 -8.56
CA ALA A 20 -3.49 -1.09 -9.51
C ALA A 20 -2.58 -2.32 -9.39
N GLU A 21 -1.27 -2.12 -9.32
CA GLU A 21 -0.29 -3.20 -9.21
C GLU A 21 -0.41 -3.91 -7.86
N ILE A 22 -0.54 -3.16 -6.76
CA ILE A 22 -0.75 -3.74 -5.41
C ILE A 22 -2.02 -4.61 -5.42
N TYR A 23 -3.09 -4.14 -6.06
CA TYR A 23 -4.33 -4.89 -6.20
C TYR A 23 -4.15 -6.22 -6.96
N GLU A 24 -3.40 -6.22 -8.06
CA GLU A 24 -3.11 -7.42 -8.86
C GLU A 24 -2.37 -8.49 -8.04
N HIS A 25 -1.41 -8.09 -7.20
CA HIS A 25 -0.68 -9.01 -6.34
C HIS A 25 -1.49 -9.54 -5.15
N MET A 26 -2.50 -8.79 -4.70
CA MET A 26 -3.25 -9.12 -3.50
C MET A 26 -4.34 -10.17 -3.73
N GLY A 27 -4.87 -10.28 -4.96
CA GLY A 27 -5.92 -11.25 -5.31
C GLY A 27 -7.22 -11.06 -4.53
N VAL A 28 -7.53 -9.82 -4.13
CA VAL A 28 -8.74 -9.43 -3.40
C VAL A 28 -9.34 -8.17 -3.99
N SER A 29 -10.54 -7.77 -3.56
CA SER A 29 -11.20 -6.59 -4.12
C SER A 29 -10.38 -5.31 -3.96
N LYS A 30 -10.41 -4.45 -4.98
CA LYS A 30 -9.73 -3.14 -4.97
C LYS A 30 -10.15 -2.27 -3.78
N VAL A 31 -11.43 -2.31 -3.39
CA VAL A 31 -11.95 -1.60 -2.21
C VAL A 31 -11.29 -2.09 -0.92
N TYR A 32 -11.09 -3.40 -0.78
CA TYR A 32 -10.43 -3.94 0.41
C TYR A 32 -8.94 -3.55 0.46
N VAL A 33 -8.26 -3.55 -0.69
CA VAL A 33 -6.87 -3.04 -0.80
C VAL A 33 -6.79 -1.56 -0.38
N TYR A 34 -7.72 -0.71 -0.82
CA TYR A 34 -7.79 0.67 -0.37
C TYR A 34 -7.97 0.81 1.15
N ARG A 35 -8.82 -0.03 1.75
CA ARG A 35 -9.01 -0.04 3.21
C ARG A 35 -7.69 -0.36 3.92
N LEU A 36 -7.01 -1.42 3.51
CA LEU A 36 -5.73 -1.82 4.10
C LEU A 36 -4.64 -0.75 3.92
N LEU A 37 -4.56 -0.13 2.74
CA LEU A 37 -3.61 0.96 2.47
C LEU A 37 -3.90 2.20 3.31
N ASN A 38 -5.18 2.54 3.51
CA ASN A 38 -5.56 3.63 4.40
C ASN A 38 -5.22 3.31 5.86
N ASP A 39 -5.45 2.08 6.31
CA ASP A 39 -5.07 1.68 7.67
C ASP A 39 -3.54 1.82 7.85
N LEU A 40 -2.75 1.31 6.89
CA LEU A 40 -1.29 1.43 6.90
C LEU A 40 -0.79 2.88 6.83
N LEU A 41 -1.53 3.75 6.12
CA LEU A 41 -1.24 5.17 6.03
C LEU A 41 -1.48 5.88 7.36
N VAL A 42 -2.60 5.57 8.02
CA VAL A 42 -2.93 6.07 9.36
C VAL A 42 -1.92 5.56 10.40
N ASP A 43 -1.50 4.30 10.28
CA ASP A 43 -0.46 3.69 11.10
C ASP A 43 0.95 4.27 10.80
N GLY A 44 1.08 5.15 9.79
CA GLY A 44 2.35 5.81 9.43
C GLY A 44 3.37 4.90 8.73
N GLN A 45 2.97 3.67 8.35
CA GLN A 45 3.86 2.68 7.75
C GLN A 45 4.08 2.90 6.25
N VAL A 46 3.14 3.56 5.57
CA VAL A 46 3.23 3.89 4.14
C VAL A 46 2.90 5.36 3.92
N VAL A 47 3.34 5.89 2.79
CA VAL A 47 2.97 7.22 2.30
C VAL A 47 2.25 7.13 0.97
N GLN A 48 1.38 8.10 0.70
CA GLN A 48 0.66 8.21 -0.57
C GLN A 48 1.16 9.42 -1.36
N ARG A 49 1.54 9.22 -2.62
CA ARG A 49 1.71 10.27 -3.61
C ARG A 49 0.60 10.18 -4.65
N LYS A 50 0.00 11.31 -5.00
CA LYS A 50 -0.97 11.39 -6.09
C LYS A 50 -0.26 11.78 -7.39
N ASP A 51 -0.54 11.04 -8.45
CA ASP A 51 -0.11 11.35 -9.81
C ASP A 51 -1.35 11.34 -10.72
N GLY A 52 -1.86 12.54 -11.01
CA GLY A 52 -3.14 12.72 -11.69
C GLY A 52 -4.30 12.01 -10.97
N ARG A 53 -4.87 10.98 -11.61
CA ARG A 53 -5.96 10.16 -11.05
C ARG A 53 -5.47 8.92 -10.32
N HIS A 54 -4.16 8.68 -10.28
CA HIS A 54 -3.56 7.49 -9.71
C HIS A 54 -2.92 7.80 -8.35
N ALA A 55 -3.01 6.82 -7.45
CA ALA A 55 -2.34 6.86 -6.16
C ALA A 55 -1.18 5.86 -6.18
N HIS A 56 0.01 6.39 -5.91
CA HIS A 56 1.27 5.68 -5.75
C HIS A 56 1.58 5.58 -4.26
N TRP A 57 2.09 4.43 -3.86
CA TRP A 57 2.36 4.10 -2.46
C TRP A 57 3.79 3.65 -2.32
N SER A 58 4.42 4.05 -1.22
CA SER A 58 5.76 3.61 -0.84
C SER A 58 5.82 3.46 0.68
N LEU A 59 6.83 2.75 1.17
CA LEU A 59 7.10 2.68 2.61
C LEU A 59 7.43 4.08 3.15
N SER A 60 6.94 4.38 4.35
CA SER A 60 7.33 5.58 5.06
C SER A 60 8.79 5.47 5.48
N SER A 61 9.59 6.52 5.27
CA SER A 61 10.98 6.57 5.75
C SER A 61 11.09 6.57 7.29
N ALA A 62 9.98 6.83 7.99
CA ALA A 62 9.88 6.74 9.45
C ALA A 62 9.51 5.33 9.96
N ALA A 63 9.34 4.34 9.06
CA ALA A 63 9.05 2.96 9.45
C ALA A 63 10.30 2.19 9.95
N HIS A 64 11.38 2.90 10.27
CA HIS A 64 12.66 2.35 10.74
C HIS A 64 13.21 3.11 11.95
#